data_AF-A0A6N8UT52-F1
#
_entry.id   AF-A0A6N8UT52-F1
#
_cell.length_a   1.000
_cell.length_b   1.000
_cell.length_c   1.000
_cell.angle_alpha   90.00
_cell.angle_beta   90.00
_cell.angle_gamma   90.00
#
_symmetry.space_group_name_H-M   'P 1'
#
loop_
_entity.id
_entity.type
_entity.pdbx_description
1 polymer ?
#
loop_
_entity_poly.entity_id
_entity_poly.type
_entity_poly.pdbx_seq_one_letter_code
_entity_poly.pdbx_strand_id
1 'polypeptide(L)'
;MMFFDLSIALGAAHGLEIAFVFGHDDFLANTQIYPDKADQHELSDQMMTYWTNFARNGSPGKGKNSADPEWLSWGTAGKSSIVFDTVSDRGVRMTDEVVTWESIRQELLADEEFSDLQTKCELYSEIFDPLGLSRSEDLVKMGCTTGLNPSS
;
A
#
# COMPACT_ATOMS: atom_id res chain seq x y z
N MET A 1 -14.85 -6.17 -21.89
CA MET A 1 -15.30 -6.45 -20.51
C MET A 1 -14.18 -7.19 -19.82
N MET A 2 -13.50 -6.54 -18.88
CA MET A 2 -12.35 -7.10 -18.17
C MET A 2 -12.90 -7.88 -16.97
N PHE A 3 -12.54 -9.16 -16.83
CA PHE A 3 -13.15 -10.11 -15.89
C PHE A 3 -12.51 -10.11 -14.49
N PHE A 4 -11.81 -9.04 -14.11
CA PHE A 4 -11.13 -8.93 -12.82
C PHE A 4 -11.56 -7.66 -12.09
N ASP A 5 -11.75 -7.75 -10.77
CA ASP A 5 -12.06 -6.62 -9.91
C ASP A 5 -10.84 -5.69 -9.85
N LEU A 6 -10.96 -4.53 -10.51
CA LEU A 6 -9.89 -3.52 -10.58
C LEU A 6 -9.55 -2.94 -9.21
N SER A 7 -10.50 -2.90 -8.26
CA SER A 7 -10.21 -2.40 -6.92
C SER A 7 -9.27 -3.34 -6.16
N ILE A 8 -9.42 -4.65 -6.38
CA ILE A 8 -8.53 -5.67 -5.82
C ILE A 8 -7.21 -5.71 -6.60
N ALA A 9 -7.27 -5.67 -7.94
CA ALA A 9 -6.09 -5.77 -8.78
C ALA A 9 -5.14 -4.57 -8.63
N LEU A 10 -5.68 -3.38 -8.38
CA LEU A 10 -4.89 -2.17 -8.15
C LEU A 10 -4.51 -2.00 -6.68
N GLY A 11 -5.34 -2.44 -5.74
CA GLY A 11 -5.18 -2.11 -4.33
C GLY A 11 -5.13 -0.60 -4.11
N ALA A 12 -4.27 -0.14 -3.20
CA ALA A 12 -3.97 1.30 -3.00
C ALA A 12 -2.88 1.78 -3.98
N ALA A 13 -3.17 1.72 -5.29
CA ALA A 13 -2.25 2.13 -6.33
C ALA A 13 -1.98 3.65 -6.32
N HIS A 14 -0.94 4.05 -7.06
CA HIS A 14 -0.48 5.43 -7.17
C HIS A 14 -1.61 6.41 -7.54
N GLY A 15 -1.82 7.42 -6.69
CA GLY A 15 -2.76 8.51 -6.92
C GLY A 15 -4.22 8.16 -6.59
N LEU A 16 -4.51 6.93 -6.14
CA LEU A 16 -5.86 6.54 -5.80
C LEU A 16 -6.36 7.21 -4.51
N GLU A 17 -5.45 7.65 -3.64
CA GLU A 17 -5.78 8.40 -2.44
C GLU A 17 -6.34 9.80 -2.73
N ILE A 18 -6.03 10.36 -3.90
CA ILE A 18 -6.43 11.72 -4.28
C ILE A 18 -7.95 11.85 -4.25
N ALA A 19 -8.69 10.88 -4.80
CA ALA A 19 -10.15 10.91 -4.78
C ALA A 19 -10.69 11.03 -3.35
N PHE A 20 -10.13 10.30 -2.38
CA PHE A 20 -10.54 10.36 -0.97
C PHE A 20 -10.16 11.69 -0.29
N VAL A 21 -9.02 12.30 -0.61
CA VAL A 21 -8.64 13.60 -0.05
C VAL A 21 -9.54 14.74 -0.56
N PHE A 22 -10.11 14.59 -1.76
CA PHE A 22 -10.95 15.61 -2.40
C PHE A 22 -12.47 15.35 -2.30
N GLY A 23 -12.89 14.38 -1.50
CA GLY A 23 -14.32 14.18 -1.19
C GLY A 23 -15.01 13.08 -1.99
N HIS A 24 -14.26 12.21 -2.65
CA HIS A 24 -14.76 11.04 -3.38
C HIS A 24 -15.87 11.41 -4.38
N ASP A 25 -15.66 12.53 -5.09
CA ASP A 25 -16.64 13.05 -6.04
C ASP A 25 -16.66 12.24 -7.35
N ASP A 26 -17.78 12.27 -8.08
CA ASP A 26 -17.96 11.52 -9.33
C ASP A 26 -16.92 11.86 -10.42
N PHE A 27 -16.23 13.00 -10.29
CA PHE A 27 -15.21 13.44 -11.24
C PHE A 27 -13.87 12.69 -11.04
N LEU A 28 -13.46 12.49 -9.78
CA LEU A 28 -12.23 11.79 -9.43
C LEU A 28 -12.45 10.31 -9.11
N ALA A 29 -13.62 9.96 -8.58
CA ALA A 29 -14.00 8.64 -8.12
C ALA A 29 -14.85 7.89 -9.17
N ASN A 30 -14.27 7.56 -10.33
CA ASN A 30 -15.00 6.73 -11.29
C ASN A 30 -15.36 5.37 -10.68
N THR A 31 -16.59 4.92 -10.91
CA THR A 31 -17.16 3.73 -10.24
C THR A 31 -16.50 2.41 -10.61
N GLN A 32 -15.65 2.39 -11.64
CA GLN A 32 -14.91 1.21 -12.06
C GLN A 32 -13.64 1.00 -11.20
N ILE A 33 -13.06 2.07 -10.65
CA ILE A 33 -11.89 2.02 -9.75
C ILE A 33 -12.33 2.19 -8.29
N TYR A 34 -13.35 3.00 -8.05
CA TYR A 34 -13.87 3.31 -6.72
C TYR A 34 -15.34 2.86 -6.63
N PRO A 35 -15.60 1.63 -6.16
CA PRO A 35 -16.97 1.17 -5.95
C PRO A 35 -17.72 2.13 -5.02
N ASP A 36 -18.81 2.73 -5.49
CA ASP A 36 -19.63 3.68 -4.72
C ASP A 36 -20.26 3.02 -3.48
N LYS A 37 -19.50 3.01 -2.38
CA LYS A 37 -19.82 2.33 -1.13
C LYS A 37 -19.77 3.31 0.03
N ALA A 38 -20.71 3.16 0.96
CA ALA A 38 -20.84 4.06 2.10
C ALA A 38 -19.58 4.13 3.00
N ASP A 39 -18.82 3.04 3.09
CA ASP A 39 -17.57 2.99 3.85
C ASP A 39 -16.40 3.71 3.16
N GLN A 40 -16.42 3.83 1.82
CA GLN A 40 -15.47 4.66 1.06
C GLN A 40 -15.76 6.16 1.22
N HIS A 41 -17.03 6.54 1.23
CA HIS A 41 -17.45 7.91 1.55
C HIS A 41 -17.07 8.30 2.97
N GLU A 42 -17.27 7.40 3.95
CA GLU A 42 -16.84 7.65 5.32
C GLU A 42 -15.31 7.78 5.43
N LEU A 43 -14.55 6.93 4.73
CA LEU A 43 -13.10 7.02 4.69
C LEU A 43 -12.63 8.37 4.09
N SER A 44 -13.28 8.82 3.01
CA SER A 44 -13.04 10.12 2.39
C SER A 44 -13.26 11.26 3.37
N ASP A 45 -14.37 11.24 4.11
CA ASP A 45 -14.69 12.23 5.14
C ASP A 45 -13.66 12.23 6.29
N GLN A 46 -13.20 11.06 6.72
CA GLN A 46 -12.15 10.93 7.73
C GLN A 46 -10.83 11.54 7.22
N MET A 47 -10.41 11.21 6.00
CA MET A 47 -9.22 11.77 5.37
C MET A 47 -9.32 13.29 5.25
N MET A 48 -10.40 13.83 4.67
CA MET A 48 -10.62 15.28 4.61
C MET A 48 -10.54 15.96 5.98
N THR A 49 -11.07 15.32 7.03
CA THR A 49 -11.00 15.87 8.40
C THR A 49 -9.55 15.97 8.90
N TYR A 50 -8.73 14.94 8.74
CA TYR A 50 -7.31 15.01 9.15
C TYR A 50 -6.55 16.08 8.36
N TRP A 51 -6.77 16.17 7.04
CA TRP A 51 -6.08 17.15 6.21
C TRP A 51 -6.51 18.58 6.51
N THR A 52 -7.80 18.82 6.75
CA THR A 52 -8.32 20.14 7.13
C THR A 52 -7.85 20.55 8.53
N ASN A 53 -7.79 19.62 9.49
CA ASN A 53 -7.19 19.86 10.81
C ASN A 53 -5.72 20.27 10.68
N PHE A 54 -4.96 19.54 9.87
CA PHE A 54 -3.55 19.88 9.60
C PHE A 54 -3.42 21.26 8.97
N ALA A 55 -4.20 21.57 7.93
CA ALA A 55 -4.17 22.88 7.29
C ALA A 55 -4.52 24.03 8.25
N ARG A 56 -5.44 23.79 9.19
CA ARG A 56 -5.89 24.80 10.16
C ARG A 56 -4.92 25.00 11.32
N ASN A 57 -4.36 23.91 11.86
CA ASN A 57 -3.67 23.92 13.15
C ASN A 57 -2.19 23.56 13.06
N GLY A 58 -1.70 23.13 11.89
CA GLY A 58 -0.38 22.53 11.72
C GLY A 58 -0.27 21.10 12.28
N SER A 59 -1.36 20.51 12.77
CA SER A 59 -1.42 19.13 13.26
C SER A 59 -2.76 18.48 12.86
N PRO A 60 -2.73 17.24 12.34
CA PRO A 60 -3.94 16.50 11.95
C PRO A 60 -4.82 16.10 13.15
N GLY A 61 -4.23 15.88 14.33
CA GLY A 61 -4.95 15.61 15.57
C GLY A 61 -5.84 14.35 15.51
N LYS A 62 -7.06 14.46 16.04
CA LYS A 62 -8.11 13.42 16.00
C LYS A 62 -8.88 13.46 14.68
N GLY A 63 -9.30 12.29 14.22
CA GLY A 63 -10.20 12.15 13.06
C GLY A 63 -11.62 12.65 13.30
N LYS A 64 -12.50 12.42 12.32
CA LYS A 64 -13.91 12.84 12.32
C LYS A 64 -14.68 12.19 13.47
N ASN A 65 -14.48 10.90 13.67
CA ASN A 65 -15.21 10.13 14.66
C ASN A 65 -14.44 10.08 15.99
N SER A 66 -15.18 9.99 17.10
CA SER A 66 -14.58 9.87 18.44
C SER A 66 -13.67 8.65 18.58
N ALA A 67 -13.98 7.57 17.85
CA ALA A 67 -13.23 6.32 17.80
C ALA A 67 -11.96 6.39 16.95
N ASP A 68 -11.85 7.37 16.04
CA ASP A 68 -10.67 7.49 15.19
C ASP A 68 -9.43 7.75 16.05
N PRO A 69 -8.25 7.22 15.67
CA PRO A 69 -7.02 7.44 16.42
C PRO A 69 -6.62 8.93 16.36
N GLU A 70 -5.68 9.31 17.23
CA GLU A 70 -4.92 10.53 16.98
C GLU A 70 -3.82 10.22 15.97
N TRP A 71 -3.66 11.07 14.95
CA TRP A 71 -2.53 10.97 14.03
C TRP A 71 -1.29 11.57 14.68
N LEU A 72 -0.49 10.69 15.28
CA LEU A 72 0.72 11.07 15.99
C LEU A 72 1.84 11.49 15.02
N SER A 73 2.72 12.38 15.47
CA SER A 73 3.95 12.69 14.74
C SER A 73 4.84 11.45 14.66
N TRP A 74 5.58 11.35 13.55
CA TRP A 74 6.52 10.25 13.30
C TRP A 74 7.43 9.96 14.51
N GLY A 75 7.52 8.69 14.90
CA GLY A 75 8.35 8.20 16.00
C GLY A 75 7.68 8.32 17.39
N THR A 76 6.54 9.00 17.50
CA THR A 76 5.82 9.12 18.77
C THR A 76 5.22 7.78 19.16
N ALA A 77 5.46 7.34 20.40
CA ALA A 77 5.00 6.05 20.91
C ALA A 77 5.44 4.84 20.05
N GLY A 78 6.56 4.98 19.32
CA GLY A 78 7.07 3.95 18.42
C GLY A 78 6.32 3.82 17.09
N LYS A 79 5.30 4.66 16.82
CA LYS A 79 4.53 4.64 15.57
C LYS A 79 5.15 5.54 14.52
N SER A 80 5.07 5.12 13.27
CA SER A 80 5.65 5.79 12.10
C SER A 80 4.58 6.53 11.30
N SER A 81 3.50 5.83 10.97
CA SER A 81 2.55 6.25 9.94
C SER A 81 1.11 6.04 10.39
N ILE A 82 0.17 6.73 9.75
CA ILE A 82 -1.25 6.40 9.80
C ILE A 82 -1.61 5.60 8.55
N VAL A 83 -2.48 4.62 8.70
CA VAL A 83 -3.11 3.90 7.58
C VAL A 83 -4.56 4.35 7.51
N PHE A 84 -4.97 4.78 6.32
CA PHE A 84 -6.35 5.08 5.97
C PHE A 84 -6.95 3.86 5.28
N ASP A 85 -8.00 3.31 5.88
CA ASP A 85 -8.63 2.08 5.43
C ASP A 85 -10.10 2.09 5.82
N THR A 86 -10.94 1.39 5.08
CA THR A 86 -12.38 1.37 5.37
C THR A 86 -12.66 0.64 6.68
N VAL A 87 -13.74 1.01 7.36
CA VAL A 87 -14.19 0.35 8.59
C VAL A 87 -14.57 -1.12 8.40
N SER A 88 -14.90 -1.51 7.16
CA SER A 88 -15.21 -2.88 6.76
C SER A 88 -13.98 -3.77 6.65
N ASP A 89 -12.79 -3.17 6.46
CA ASP A 89 -11.51 -3.86 6.52
C ASP A 89 -10.87 -3.65 7.91
N ARG A 90 -9.90 -2.74 8.04
CA ARG A 90 -9.19 -2.52 9.31
C ARG A 90 -9.32 -1.12 9.91
N GLY A 91 -10.04 -0.23 9.23
CA GLY A 91 -10.24 1.15 9.66
C GLY A 91 -8.96 1.99 9.74
N VAL A 92 -9.15 3.26 10.11
CA VAL A 92 -8.04 4.20 10.31
C VAL A 92 -7.26 3.83 11.57
N ARG A 93 -5.93 3.67 11.44
CA ARG A 93 -5.07 3.23 12.56
C ARG A 93 -3.64 3.75 12.43
N MET A 94 -2.95 3.90 13.56
CA MET A 94 -1.51 4.13 13.58
C MET A 94 -0.75 2.81 13.44
N THR A 95 0.31 2.82 12.65
CA THR A 95 1.22 1.68 12.44
C THR A 95 2.65 2.05 12.78
N ASP A 96 3.44 1.06 13.17
CA ASP A 96 4.91 1.11 13.27
C ASP A 96 5.59 0.43 12.08
N GLU A 97 4.80 -0.07 11.13
CA GLU A 97 5.31 -0.68 9.91
C GLU A 97 6.12 0.35 9.10
N VAL A 98 7.31 -0.07 8.70
CA VAL A 98 8.19 0.66 7.80
C VAL A 98 8.61 -0.33 6.72
N VAL A 99 8.08 -0.13 5.52
CA VAL A 99 8.42 -0.95 4.37
C VAL A 99 9.78 -0.50 3.84
N THR A 100 10.73 -1.43 3.75
CA THR A 100 12.07 -1.18 3.22
C THR A 100 12.35 -2.16 2.08
N TRP A 101 13.29 -1.82 1.20
CA TRP A 101 13.72 -2.77 0.18
C TRP A 101 14.25 -4.08 0.75
N GLU A 102 14.87 -4.04 1.92
CA GLU A 102 15.33 -5.26 2.60
C GLU A 102 14.15 -6.07 3.12
N SER A 103 13.11 -5.46 3.70
CA SER A 103 11.93 -6.20 4.16
C SER A 103 11.19 -6.84 2.99
N ILE A 104 10.97 -6.11 1.88
CA ILE A 104 10.34 -6.65 0.67
C ILE A 104 11.15 -7.83 0.11
N ARG A 105 12.48 -7.72 0.09
CA ARG A 105 13.37 -8.81 -0.33
C ARG A 105 13.18 -10.04 0.57
N GLN A 106 13.25 -9.87 1.89
CA GLN A 106 13.11 -11.00 2.82
C GLN A 106 11.72 -11.63 2.75
N GLU A 107 10.66 -10.83 2.57
CA GLU A 107 9.30 -11.30 2.37
C GLU A 107 9.19 -12.13 1.10
N LEU A 108 9.69 -11.63 -0.05
CA LEU A 108 9.68 -12.39 -1.30
C LEU A 108 10.47 -13.70 -1.16
N LEU A 109 11.61 -13.69 -0.47
CA LEU A 109 12.40 -14.90 -0.25
C LEU A 109 11.64 -15.93 0.58
N ALA A 110 10.96 -15.50 1.63
CA ALA A 110 10.19 -16.34 2.55
C ALA A 110 8.83 -16.79 2.00
N ASP A 111 8.38 -16.22 0.87
CA ASP A 111 7.07 -16.52 0.30
C ASP A 111 6.97 -17.96 -0.22
N GLU A 112 6.14 -18.78 0.42
CA GLU A 112 5.85 -20.17 0.06
C GLU A 112 4.63 -20.31 -0.87
N GLU A 113 3.93 -19.22 -1.21
CA GLU A 113 2.74 -19.25 -2.07
C GLU A 113 3.07 -19.40 -3.56
N PHE A 114 4.33 -19.17 -3.96
CA PHE A 114 4.78 -19.41 -5.32
C PHE A 114 4.78 -20.91 -5.66
N SER A 115 3.80 -21.34 -6.46
CA SER A 115 3.76 -22.70 -6.99
C SER A 115 4.83 -23.00 -8.05
N ASP A 116 5.33 -21.96 -8.72
CA ASP A 116 6.40 -22.06 -9.72
C ASP A 116 7.64 -21.28 -9.28
N LEU A 117 8.73 -22.01 -9.07
CA LEU A 117 10.02 -21.44 -8.66
C LEU A 117 10.60 -20.53 -9.74
N GLN A 118 10.41 -20.84 -11.02
CA GLN A 118 10.97 -20.04 -12.10
C GLN A 118 10.34 -18.63 -12.11
N THR A 119 9.01 -18.56 -11.98
CA THR A 119 8.29 -17.29 -11.80
C THR A 119 8.80 -16.49 -10.62
N LYS A 120 9.06 -17.14 -9.47
CA LYS A 120 9.60 -16.47 -8.28
C LYS A 120 10.99 -15.86 -8.56
N CYS A 121 11.85 -16.60 -9.25
CA CYS A 121 13.19 -16.16 -9.62
C CYS A 121 13.16 -14.99 -10.62
N GLU A 122 12.30 -15.06 -11.64
CA GLU A 122 12.12 -14.00 -12.63
C GLU A 122 11.60 -12.72 -11.98
N LEU A 123 10.55 -12.83 -11.16
CA LEU A 123 10.00 -11.70 -10.42
C LEU A 123 11.04 -11.04 -9.51
N TYR A 124 11.85 -11.83 -8.79
CA TYR A 124 12.95 -11.31 -7.99
C TYR A 124 13.91 -10.46 -8.84
N SER A 125 14.36 -11.00 -9.97
CA SER A 125 15.29 -10.29 -10.87
C SER A 125 14.66 -9.03 -11.46
N GLU A 126 13.41 -9.11 -11.92
CA GLU A 126 12.69 -7.95 -12.47
C GLU A 126 12.54 -6.82 -11.47
N ILE A 127 12.30 -7.13 -10.19
CA ILE A 127 12.16 -6.12 -9.13
C ILE A 127 13.53 -5.57 -8.72
N PHE A 128 14.51 -6.44 -8.45
CA PHE A 128 15.73 -6.05 -7.72
C PHE A 128 16.95 -5.77 -8.61
N ASP A 129 17.04 -6.30 -9.82
CA ASP A 129 18.17 -6.03 -10.73
C ASP A 129 18.21 -4.55 -11.17
N PRO A 130 17.10 -3.92 -11.63
CA PRO A 130 17.11 -2.52 -12.06
C PRO A 130 17.46 -1.54 -10.93
N LEU A 131 17.21 -1.95 -9.69
CA LEU A 131 17.49 -1.15 -8.49
C LEU A 131 18.93 -1.34 -7.99
N GLY A 132 19.70 -2.27 -8.58
CA GLY A 132 21.03 -2.65 -8.08
C GLY A 132 20.99 -3.31 -6.70
N LEU A 133 19.85 -3.91 -6.35
CA LEU A 133 19.60 -4.52 -5.05
C LEU A 133 19.65 -6.04 -5.11
N SER A 134 19.67 -6.65 -6.27
CA SER A 134 19.77 -8.10 -6.43
C SER A 134 21.04 -8.68 -5.79
N ARG A 135 20.93 -9.85 -5.18
CA ARG A 135 22.07 -10.57 -4.58
C ARG A 135 22.12 -12.01 -5.09
N SER A 136 23.32 -12.45 -5.49
CA SER A 136 23.53 -13.83 -5.94
C SER A 136 23.24 -14.86 -4.86
N GLU A 137 23.48 -14.53 -3.58
CA GLU A 137 23.13 -15.40 -2.44
C GLU A 137 21.63 -15.69 -2.34
N ASP A 138 20.79 -14.72 -2.70
CA ASP A 138 19.33 -14.84 -2.63
C ASP A 138 18.82 -15.79 -3.72
N LEU A 139 19.32 -15.64 -4.94
CA LEU A 139 19.05 -16.54 -6.06
C LEU A 139 19.46 -17.98 -5.75
N VAL A 140 20.64 -18.17 -5.14
CA VAL A 140 21.11 -19.51 -4.72
C VAL A 140 20.23 -20.09 -3.62
N LYS A 141 19.81 -19.29 -2.63
CA LYS A 141 18.92 -19.74 -1.54
C LYS A 141 17.55 -20.18 -2.06
N MET A 142 17.01 -19.48 -3.05
CA MET A 142 15.75 -19.86 -3.70
C MET A 142 15.90 -21.11 -4.59
N GLY A 143 17.13 -21.48 -4.97
CA GLY A 143 17.36 -22.56 -5.94
C GLY A 143 17.19 -22.12 -7.39
N CYS A 144 17.27 -20.82 -7.65
CA CYS A 144 17.25 -20.28 -9.01
C CYS A 144 18.47 -20.74 -9.78
N THR A 145 18.28 -21.24 -11.01
CA THR A 145 19.42 -21.51 -11.90
C THR A 145 20.03 -20.17 -12.33
N THR A 146 21.35 -20.01 -12.15
CA THR A 146 22.09 -18.81 -12.57
C THR A 146 22.14 -18.78 -14.09
N GLY A 147 21.05 -18.30 -14.70
CA GLY A 147 20.83 -18.33 -16.13
C GLY A 147 19.55 -17.60 -16.51
N LEU A 148 19.22 -16.52 -15.81
CA LEU A 148 18.27 -15.55 -16.33
C LEU A 148 18.99 -14.82 -17.47
N ASN A 149 18.64 -15.26 -18.67
CA ASN A 149 19.09 -14.71 -19.94
C ASN A 149 18.94 -13.18 -19.89
N PRO A 150 19.96 -12.36 -20.20
CA PRO A 150 19.75 -10.93 -20.38
C PRO A 150 18.79 -10.77 -21.56
N SER A 151 17.56 -10.39 -21.26
CA SER A 151 16.50 -10.18 -22.25
C SER A 151 17.01 -9.27 -23.37
N SER A 152 16.92 -9.81 -24.59
CA SER A 152 17.05 -9.15 -25.89
C SER A 152 16.01 -8.05 -26.10
#